data_AF-A0A3B1ASV9-F1
#
_entry.id   AF-A0A3B1ASV9-F1
#
_cell.length_a   1.000
_cell.length_b   1.000
_cell.length_c   1.000
_cell.angle_alpha   90.00
_cell.angle_beta   90.00
_cell.angle_gamma   90.00
#
_symmetry.space_group_name_H-M   'P 1'
#
loop_
_entity.id
_entity.type
_entity.pdbx_description
1 polymer ?
#
loop_
_entity_poly.entity_id
_entity_poly.type
_entity_poly.pdbx_seq_one_letter_code
_entity_poly.pdbx_strand_id
1 'polypeptide(L)'
;MLFMVLLIIHYHGLVSSEVALSIHHAYAMIFLVFTQFFMAFLLTMFPRFLSVPLVPQALYMRVFLLLNASSIVVAVSLYVSQVLVVAGMLGVLTAFLMACRILLEMNRQSSVVNRYDTNWIFVALGMGVLSQLLFICLLLGVGGYDLGNFAVNTGFFLYLFMIVLILSQKVIPFFTEGKIKGYQSNKSRYFLEPIFGLLMCKVVLQPVGLATYGFVVDVLLFAIILREIVKWQLPFFKVEAILWVLYLALLWAPLGFLIFFLDGLNQYLSGGVTINFEKSHIHALALGYFTTIAVGFGSRIILGHSGRKPVADRYTIGLFGLVQVLVVVRIFGGLSVNLDASWYVGLMLISATLWLVLFMLWSARYVKMLFERYPYE
;
A
#
# COMPACT_ATOMS: atom_id res chain seq x y z
N MET A 1 -8.28 -6.70 9.57
CA MET A 1 -9.08 -7.91 9.83
C MET A 1 -10.56 -7.59 9.94
N LEU A 2 -11.01 -6.78 10.92
CA LEU A 2 -12.42 -6.36 11.06
C LEU A 2 -13.09 -5.96 9.74
N PHE A 3 -12.49 -5.02 9.00
CA PHE A 3 -13.02 -4.54 7.72
C PHE A 3 -13.22 -5.66 6.69
N MET A 4 -12.29 -6.60 6.58
CA MET A 4 -12.38 -7.71 5.61
C MET A 4 -13.43 -8.75 6.02
N VAL A 5 -13.64 -8.97 7.33
CA VAL A 5 -14.73 -9.82 7.82
C VAL A 5 -16.07 -9.20 7.45
N LEU A 6 -16.25 -7.90 7.71
CA LEU A 6 -17.46 -7.16 7.34
C LEU A 6 -17.69 -7.19 5.82
N LEU A 7 -16.63 -7.06 5.01
CA LEU A 7 -16.69 -7.20 3.57
C LEU A 7 -17.21 -8.58 3.14
N ILE A 8 -16.69 -9.67 3.73
CA ILE A 8 -17.14 -11.04 3.43
C ILE A 8 -18.62 -11.22 3.81
N ILE A 9 -19.03 -10.75 4.98
CA ILE A 9 -20.44 -10.79 5.44
C ILE A 9 -21.35 -10.05 4.45
N HIS A 10 -20.91 -8.89 3.94
CA HIS A 10 -21.63 -8.15 2.91
C HIS A 10 -21.73 -8.91 1.59
N TYR A 11 -20.64 -9.56 1.11
CA TYR A 11 -20.68 -10.39 -0.10
C TYR A 11 -21.61 -11.61 0.03
N HIS A 12 -21.86 -12.10 1.25
CA HIS A 12 -22.86 -13.13 1.50
C HIS A 12 -24.30 -12.59 1.57
N GLY A 13 -24.51 -11.28 1.39
CA GLY A 13 -25.83 -10.65 1.43
C GLY A 13 -26.44 -10.55 2.83
N LEU A 14 -25.64 -10.72 3.89
CA LEU A 14 -26.12 -10.69 5.28
C LEU A 14 -26.30 -9.26 5.81
N VAL A 15 -25.67 -8.27 5.18
CA VAL A 15 -25.75 -6.84 5.54
C VAL A 15 -25.72 -5.97 4.28
N SER A 16 -26.46 -4.86 4.28
CA SER A 16 -26.42 -3.82 3.24
C SER A 16 -25.68 -2.59 3.74
N SER A 17 -24.82 -1.98 2.92
CA SER A 17 -24.10 -0.75 3.27
C SER A 17 -24.85 0.49 2.81
N GLU A 18 -24.79 1.56 3.59
CA GLU A 18 -25.40 2.86 3.26
C GLU A 18 -24.68 3.58 2.11
N VAL A 19 -23.48 3.12 1.76
CA VAL A 19 -22.65 3.72 0.72
C VAL A 19 -22.07 2.62 -0.18
N ALA A 20 -21.74 2.99 -1.41
CA ALA A 20 -21.06 2.13 -2.37
C ALA A 20 -19.85 1.42 -1.74
N LEU A 21 -19.89 0.09 -1.77
CA LEU A 21 -18.89 -0.78 -1.16
C LEU A 21 -17.50 -0.58 -1.78
N SER A 22 -17.43 -0.27 -3.08
CA SER A 22 -16.17 -0.04 -3.80
C SER A 22 -15.39 1.17 -3.26
N ILE A 23 -16.09 2.28 -2.97
CA ILE A 23 -15.52 3.49 -2.38
C ILE A 23 -15.02 3.21 -0.96
N HIS A 24 -15.83 2.49 -0.17
CA HIS A 24 -15.45 2.13 1.20
C HIS A 24 -14.28 1.16 1.26
N HIS A 25 -14.26 0.16 0.39
CA HIS A 25 -13.13 -0.75 0.24
C HIS A 25 -11.86 0.01 -0.10
N ALA A 26 -11.90 0.91 -1.08
CA ALA A 26 -10.75 1.71 -1.45
C ALA A 26 -10.27 2.60 -0.29
N TYR A 27 -11.17 3.37 0.35
CA TYR A 27 -10.81 4.23 1.47
C TYR A 27 -10.22 3.43 2.65
N ALA A 28 -10.85 2.31 3.01
CA ALA A 28 -10.37 1.46 4.10
C ALA A 28 -9.01 0.86 3.80
N MET A 29 -8.79 0.32 2.59
CA MET A 29 -7.48 -0.25 2.24
C MET A 29 -6.40 0.83 2.23
N ILE A 30 -6.66 1.99 1.64
CA ILE A 30 -5.69 3.09 1.58
C ILE A 30 -5.38 3.62 2.99
N PHE A 31 -6.39 4.09 3.72
CA PHE A 31 -6.20 4.90 4.95
C PHE A 31 -6.35 4.15 6.28
N LEU A 32 -7.12 3.06 6.32
CA LEU A 32 -7.37 2.33 7.57
C LEU A 32 -6.45 1.12 7.71
N VAL A 33 -6.00 0.54 6.59
CA VAL A 33 -5.12 -0.64 6.59
C VAL A 33 -3.68 -0.25 6.27
N PHE A 34 -3.39 0.18 5.04
CA PHE A 34 -2.00 0.41 4.63
C PHE A 34 -1.38 1.65 5.27
N THR A 35 -2.11 2.76 5.39
CA THR A 35 -1.59 3.96 6.07
C THR A 35 -1.17 3.69 7.51
N GLN A 36 -1.87 2.83 8.26
CA GLN A 36 -1.44 2.50 9.62
C GLN A 36 -0.03 1.88 9.64
N PHE A 37 0.23 0.93 8.74
CA PHE A 37 1.55 0.32 8.61
C PHE A 37 2.62 1.32 8.19
N PHE A 38 2.40 2.07 7.11
CA PHE A 38 3.42 2.98 6.57
C PHE A 38 3.62 4.21 7.45
N MET A 39 2.59 4.70 8.14
CA MET A 39 2.74 5.79 9.09
C MET A 39 3.53 5.35 10.33
N ALA A 40 3.28 4.16 10.86
CA ALA A 40 4.09 3.58 11.94
C ALA A 40 5.56 3.38 11.50
N PHE A 41 5.78 2.91 10.27
CA PHE A 41 7.11 2.82 9.69
C PHE A 41 7.80 4.19 9.60
N LEU A 42 7.10 5.22 9.12
CA LEU A 42 7.65 6.57 9.06
C LEU A 42 8.01 7.09 10.45
N LEU A 43 7.10 6.99 11.43
CA LEU A 43 7.39 7.46 12.80
C LEU A 43 8.61 6.77 13.43
N THR A 44 8.94 5.54 13.03
CA THR A 44 10.12 4.82 13.55
C THR A 44 11.40 5.06 12.75
N MET A 45 11.32 5.14 11.42
CA MET A 45 12.50 5.24 10.54
C MET A 45 12.86 6.66 10.15
N PHE A 46 11.89 7.58 10.11
CA PHE A 46 12.11 8.97 9.72
C PHE A 46 13.10 9.70 10.66
N PRO A 47 13.09 9.49 11.99
CA PRO A 47 14.14 10.04 12.86
C PRO A 47 15.55 9.61 12.44
N ARG A 48 15.71 8.35 12.01
CA ARG A 48 17.00 7.81 11.54
C ARG A 48 17.43 8.41 10.20
N PHE A 49 16.49 8.66 9.30
CA PHE A 49 16.79 9.32 8.02
C PHE A 49 17.25 10.77 8.18
N LEU A 50 16.80 11.42 9.24
CA LEU A 50 17.06 12.82 9.54
C LEU A 50 18.12 13.03 10.63
N SER A 51 18.66 11.96 11.20
CA SER A 51 19.61 12.00 12.32
C SER A 51 19.10 12.83 13.51
N VAL A 52 17.82 12.71 13.85
CA VAL A 52 17.17 13.41 14.98
C VAL A 52 16.71 12.41 16.06
N PRO A 53 16.42 12.87 17.30
CA PRO A 53 15.92 12.01 18.36
C PRO A 53 14.63 11.26 17.99
N LEU A 54 14.42 10.11 18.64
CA LEU A 54 13.20 9.30 18.46
C LEU A 54 11.96 10.07 18.93
N VAL A 55 10.81 9.71 18.35
CA VAL A 55 9.52 10.31 18.68
C VAL A 55 9.13 9.96 20.12
N PRO A 56 8.80 10.94 20.97
CA PRO A 56 8.26 10.67 22.30
C PRO A 56 7.00 9.80 22.25
N GLN A 57 6.90 8.84 23.18
CA GLN A 57 5.78 7.89 23.26
C GLN A 57 4.41 8.57 23.28
N ALA A 58 4.26 9.61 24.08
CA ALA A 58 3.01 10.34 24.21
C ALA A 58 2.50 10.89 22.87
N LEU A 59 3.40 11.29 21.95
CA LEU A 59 3.01 11.88 20.67
C LEU A 59 2.51 10.81 19.69
N TYR A 60 3.25 9.73 19.49
CA TYR A 60 2.83 8.69 18.56
C TYR A 60 1.63 7.89 19.09
N MET A 61 1.48 7.75 20.42
CA MET A 61 0.32 7.07 21.00
C MET A 61 -0.98 7.85 20.80
N ARG A 62 -0.95 9.18 20.81
CA ARG A 62 -2.13 10.01 20.48
C ARG A 62 -2.58 9.78 19.04
N VAL A 63 -1.62 9.76 18.11
CA VAL A 63 -1.90 9.43 16.70
C VAL A 63 -2.47 8.02 16.57
N PHE A 64 -1.84 7.03 17.20
CA PHE A 64 -2.27 5.64 17.18
C PHE A 64 -3.71 5.47 17.70
N LEU A 65 -4.01 6.02 18.88
CA LEU A 65 -5.33 5.87 19.50
C LEU A 65 -6.42 6.54 18.67
N LEU A 66 -6.19 7.79 18.22
CA LEU A 66 -7.16 8.50 17.40
C LEU A 66 -7.40 7.79 16.06
N LEU A 67 -6.33 7.38 15.37
CA LEU A 67 -6.44 6.69 14.10
C LEU A 67 -7.21 5.37 14.23
N ASN A 68 -6.94 4.57 15.27
CA ASN A 68 -7.64 3.31 15.49
C ASN A 68 -9.10 3.51 15.90
N ALA A 69 -9.37 4.44 16.82
CA ALA A 69 -10.74 4.76 17.24
C ALA A 69 -11.57 5.24 16.04
N SER A 70 -11.04 6.17 15.25
CA SER A 70 -11.71 6.66 14.04
C SER A 70 -11.87 5.57 12.97
N SER A 71 -10.88 4.67 12.82
CA SER A 71 -11.00 3.53 11.90
C SER A 71 -12.14 2.58 12.29
N ILE A 72 -12.33 2.33 13.60
CA ILE A 72 -13.45 1.53 14.11
C ILE A 72 -14.78 2.24 13.84
N VAL A 73 -14.85 3.55 14.10
CA VAL A 73 -16.05 4.35 13.79
C VAL A 73 -16.40 4.23 12.31
N VAL A 74 -15.45 4.42 11.39
CA VAL A 74 -15.70 4.25 9.94
C VAL A 74 -16.16 2.83 9.60
N ALA A 75 -15.51 1.80 10.14
CA ALA A 75 -15.83 0.40 9.82
C ALA A 75 -17.26 0.00 10.26
N VAL A 76 -17.71 0.48 11.42
CA VAL A 76 -19.04 0.16 11.98
C VAL A 76 -20.13 1.05 11.38
N SER A 77 -19.85 2.35 11.21
CA SER A 77 -20.84 3.32 10.71
C SER A 77 -21.25 3.12 9.26
N LEU A 78 -20.46 2.38 8.46
CA LEU A 78 -20.78 1.99 7.09
C LEU A 78 -22.19 1.35 6.95
N TYR A 79 -22.66 0.69 7.99
CA TYR A 79 -23.95 -0.03 8.01
C TYR A 79 -25.04 0.69 8.79
N VAL A 80 -24.79 1.93 9.24
CA VAL A 80 -25.66 2.66 10.16
C VAL A 80 -25.98 4.07 9.65
N SER A 81 -24.96 4.85 9.29
CA SER A 81 -25.15 6.25 8.91
C SER A 81 -23.95 6.83 8.16
N GLN A 82 -24.23 7.40 7.00
CA GLN A 82 -23.25 8.16 6.22
C GLN A 82 -22.64 9.34 7.01
N VAL A 83 -23.41 10.00 7.88
CA VAL A 83 -22.91 11.12 8.71
C VAL A 83 -21.85 10.63 9.70
N LEU A 84 -22.06 9.47 10.30
CA LEU A 84 -21.08 8.86 11.21
C LEU A 84 -19.83 8.38 10.45
N VAL A 85 -19.97 7.92 9.21
CA VAL A 85 -18.83 7.62 8.34
C VAL A 85 -17.98 8.87 8.13
N VAL A 86 -18.59 10.00 7.75
CA VAL A 86 -17.89 11.27 7.56
C VAL A 86 -17.19 11.73 8.85
N ALA A 87 -17.86 11.63 10.00
CA ALA A 87 -17.25 11.94 11.29
C ALA A 87 -16.02 11.07 11.59
N GLY A 88 -16.10 9.77 11.29
CA GLY A 88 -14.97 8.86 11.37
C GLY A 88 -13.82 9.26 10.43
N MET A 89 -14.13 9.61 9.17
CA MET A 89 -13.12 10.06 8.20
C MET A 89 -12.42 11.36 8.64
N LEU A 90 -13.14 12.32 9.23
CA LEU A 90 -12.56 13.52 9.80
C LEU A 90 -11.59 13.23 10.95
N GLY A 91 -11.90 12.23 11.77
CA GLY A 91 -11.01 11.74 12.82
C GLY A 91 -9.73 11.08 12.25
N VAL A 92 -9.87 10.26 11.20
CA VAL A 92 -8.73 9.68 10.46
C VAL A 92 -7.85 10.78 9.86
N LEU A 93 -8.45 11.79 9.21
CA LEU A 93 -7.74 12.94 8.65
C LEU A 93 -6.99 13.71 9.74
N THR A 94 -7.62 13.92 10.90
CA THR A 94 -7.00 14.62 12.03
C THR A 94 -5.78 13.85 12.55
N ALA A 95 -5.89 12.54 12.75
CA ALA A 95 -4.77 11.70 13.15
C ALA A 95 -3.63 11.72 12.10
N PHE A 96 -4.00 11.71 10.82
CA PHE A 96 -3.06 11.81 9.71
C PHE A 96 -2.29 13.13 9.73
N LEU A 97 -2.98 14.26 9.88
CA LEU A 97 -2.37 15.59 9.98
C LEU A 97 -1.48 15.74 11.22
N MET A 98 -1.88 15.15 12.36
CA MET A 98 -1.04 15.09 13.55
C MET A 98 0.27 14.36 13.28
N ALA A 99 0.22 13.22 12.57
CA ALA A 99 1.41 12.48 12.18
C ALA A 99 2.29 13.30 11.21
N CYS A 100 1.70 13.93 10.20
CA CYS A 100 2.40 14.82 9.27
C CYS A 100 3.10 15.97 10.02
N ARG A 101 2.45 16.56 11.04
CA ARG A 101 3.05 17.61 11.87
C ARG A 101 4.26 17.12 12.65
N ILE A 102 4.20 15.91 13.21
CA ILE A 102 5.33 15.28 13.90
C ILE A 102 6.52 15.11 12.94
N LEU A 103 6.27 14.58 11.73
CA LEU A 103 7.31 14.40 10.72
C LEU A 103 7.89 15.74 10.23
N LEU A 104 7.04 16.76 10.05
CA LEU A 104 7.47 18.09 9.65
C LEU A 104 8.41 18.72 10.69
N GLU A 105 8.09 18.57 11.97
CA GLU A 105 8.92 19.09 13.07
C GLU A 105 10.30 18.41 13.08
N MET A 106 10.36 17.08 12.92
CA MET A 106 11.62 16.36 12.76
C MET A 106 12.44 16.86 11.58
N ASN A 107 11.79 17.12 10.44
CA ASN A 107 12.45 17.61 9.24
C ASN A 107 13.00 19.05 9.41
N ARG A 108 12.36 19.87 10.25
CA ARG A 108 12.85 21.20 10.60
C ARG A 108 14.07 21.15 11.52
N GLN A 109 14.11 20.19 12.44
CA GLN A 109 15.22 19.98 13.37
C GLN A 109 16.46 19.31 12.74
N SER A 110 16.29 18.64 11.60
CA SER A 110 17.37 17.90 10.96
C SER A 110 18.47 18.79 10.39
N SER A 111 19.72 18.39 10.57
CA SER A 111 20.90 18.97 9.92
C SER A 111 21.31 18.25 8.64
N VAL A 112 20.58 17.22 8.21
CA VAL A 112 20.92 16.44 7.01
C VAL A 112 20.77 17.31 5.76
N VAL A 113 21.84 17.38 4.97
CA VAL A 113 21.92 18.18 3.74
C VAL A 113 21.07 17.58 2.62
N ASN A 114 21.15 16.26 2.41
CA ASN A 114 20.36 15.59 1.37
C ASN A 114 18.95 15.27 1.86
N ARG A 115 17.98 16.08 1.40
CA ARG A 115 16.55 15.96 1.75
C ARG A 115 15.69 15.41 0.61
N TYR A 116 16.30 14.77 -0.39
CA TYR A 116 15.59 14.33 -1.59
C TYR A 116 14.42 13.39 -1.26
N ASP A 117 14.67 12.27 -0.57
CA ASP A 117 13.62 11.29 -0.26
C ASP A 117 12.58 11.86 0.73
N THR A 118 13.00 12.71 1.68
CA THR A 118 12.11 13.28 2.70
C THR A 118 11.17 14.32 2.10
N ASN A 119 11.65 15.13 1.14
CA ASN A 119 10.80 16.04 0.38
C ASN A 119 9.72 15.26 -0.40
N TRP A 120 10.11 14.17 -1.07
CA TRP A 120 9.15 13.31 -1.77
C TRP A 120 8.13 12.64 -0.84
N ILE A 121 8.53 12.28 0.39
CA ILE A 121 7.58 11.81 1.42
C ILE A 121 6.54 12.89 1.72
N PHE A 122 6.93 14.16 1.88
CA PHE A 122 5.97 15.24 2.13
C PHE A 122 5.05 15.51 0.94
N VAL A 123 5.56 15.42 -0.30
CA VAL A 123 4.71 15.52 -1.50
C VAL A 123 3.65 14.42 -1.46
N ALA A 124 4.04 13.16 -1.25
CA ALA A 124 3.10 12.04 -1.19
C ALA A 124 2.09 12.20 -0.03
N LEU A 125 2.54 12.61 1.17
CA LEU A 125 1.65 12.90 2.31
C LEU A 125 0.63 14.01 1.98
N GLY A 126 1.05 15.06 1.27
CA GLY A 126 0.15 16.12 0.78
C GLY A 126 -0.93 15.57 -0.15
N MET A 127 -0.56 14.66 -1.07
CA MET A 127 -1.53 13.96 -1.92
C MET A 127 -2.46 13.05 -1.12
N GLY A 128 -2.00 12.52 0.02
CA GLY A 128 -2.81 11.73 0.95
C GLY A 128 -3.89 12.60 1.63
N VAL A 129 -3.51 13.80 2.07
CA VAL A 129 -4.46 14.80 2.60
C VAL A 129 -5.48 15.17 1.54
N LEU A 130 -5.05 15.48 0.31
CA LEU A 130 -5.94 15.80 -0.81
C LEU A 130 -6.95 14.67 -1.06
N SER A 131 -6.48 13.43 -1.16
CA SER A 131 -7.37 12.27 -1.38
C SER A 131 -8.40 12.11 -0.27
N GLN A 132 -8.02 12.23 1.01
CA GLN A 132 -8.98 12.16 2.12
C GLN A 132 -10.05 13.26 2.05
N LEU A 133 -9.64 14.50 1.72
CA LEU A 133 -10.59 15.60 1.53
C LEU A 133 -11.56 15.30 0.38
N LEU A 134 -11.08 14.75 -0.74
CA LEU A 134 -11.92 14.37 -1.88
C LEU A 134 -12.94 13.27 -1.50
N PHE A 135 -12.55 12.27 -0.70
CA PHE A 135 -13.47 11.26 -0.18
C PHE A 135 -14.55 11.87 0.74
N ILE A 136 -14.15 12.79 1.61
CA ILE A 136 -15.09 13.50 2.50
C ILE A 136 -16.06 14.35 1.68
N CYS A 137 -15.57 15.10 0.68
CA CYS A 137 -16.40 15.89 -0.23
C CYS A 137 -17.43 15.00 -0.95
N LEU A 138 -16.99 13.84 -1.49
CA LEU A 138 -17.89 12.88 -2.14
C LEU A 138 -19.03 12.44 -1.20
N LEU A 139 -18.70 12.10 0.06
CA LEU A 139 -19.68 11.68 1.06
C LEU A 139 -20.55 12.83 1.60
N LEU A 140 -20.18 14.08 1.36
CA LEU A 140 -21.02 15.24 1.64
C LEU A 140 -21.94 15.59 0.45
N GLY A 141 -21.96 14.75 -0.59
CA GLY A 141 -22.77 14.96 -1.79
C GLY A 141 -22.15 15.94 -2.79
N VAL A 142 -20.87 16.29 -2.63
CA VAL A 142 -20.15 17.12 -3.60
C VAL A 142 -19.61 16.22 -4.70
N GLY A 143 -20.01 16.47 -5.95
CA GLY A 143 -19.55 15.72 -7.12
C GLY A 143 -20.28 14.39 -7.32
N GLY A 144 -19.63 13.46 -8.02
CA GLY A 144 -20.22 12.17 -8.38
C GLY A 144 -19.16 11.09 -8.60
N TYR A 145 -19.47 10.13 -9.47
CA TYR A 145 -18.61 8.98 -9.78
C TYR A 145 -17.17 9.38 -10.16
N ASP A 146 -17.00 10.44 -10.95
CA ASP A 146 -15.69 10.92 -11.37
C ASP A 146 -14.84 11.46 -10.21
N LEU A 147 -15.46 12.16 -9.26
CA LEU A 147 -14.77 12.62 -8.05
C LEU A 147 -14.33 11.44 -7.19
N GLY A 148 -15.17 10.41 -7.06
CA GLY A 148 -14.83 9.19 -6.34
C GLY A 148 -13.64 8.46 -6.96
N ASN A 149 -13.61 8.29 -8.29
CA ASN A 149 -12.45 7.71 -8.95
C ASN A 149 -11.21 8.58 -8.82
N PHE A 150 -11.34 9.91 -8.92
CA PHE A 150 -10.24 10.83 -8.73
C PHE A 150 -9.68 10.75 -7.31
N ALA A 151 -10.54 10.63 -6.29
CA ALA A 151 -10.15 10.44 -4.88
C ALA A 151 -9.37 9.13 -4.68
N VAL A 152 -9.89 8.02 -5.24
CA VAL A 152 -9.25 6.69 -5.19
C VAL A 152 -7.89 6.72 -5.89
N ASN A 153 -7.83 7.23 -7.12
CA ASN A 153 -6.60 7.27 -7.90
C ASN A 153 -5.53 8.17 -7.26
N THR A 154 -5.94 9.32 -6.71
CA THR A 154 -5.04 10.21 -5.95
C THR A 154 -4.48 9.49 -4.71
N GLY A 155 -5.35 8.85 -3.91
CA GLY A 155 -4.95 8.17 -2.69
C GLY A 155 -4.08 6.94 -2.95
N PHE A 156 -4.40 6.17 -3.99
CA PHE A 156 -3.67 4.97 -4.34
C PHE A 156 -2.32 5.27 -5.00
N PHE A 157 -2.30 6.07 -6.07
CA PHE A 157 -1.09 6.28 -6.86
C PHE A 157 -0.19 7.39 -6.31
N LEU A 158 -0.76 8.55 -6.02
CA LEU A 158 0.02 9.74 -5.69
C LEU A 158 0.43 9.78 -4.22
N TYR A 159 -0.36 9.15 -3.36
CA TYR A 159 -0.03 8.96 -1.96
C TYR A 159 0.58 7.59 -1.67
N LEU A 160 -0.24 6.53 -1.67
CA LEU A 160 0.19 5.25 -1.10
C LEU A 160 1.32 4.60 -1.90
N PHE A 161 1.15 4.45 -3.22
CA PHE A 161 2.19 3.90 -4.10
C PHE A 161 3.49 4.69 -3.99
N MET A 162 3.42 6.03 -4.01
CA MET A 162 4.60 6.88 -3.84
C MET A 162 5.28 6.64 -2.49
N ILE A 163 4.55 6.59 -1.38
CA ILE A 163 5.15 6.26 -0.08
C ILE A 163 5.85 4.90 -0.12
N VAL A 164 5.17 3.86 -0.62
CA VAL A 164 5.78 2.52 -0.70
C VAL A 164 7.03 2.53 -1.58
N LEU A 165 6.99 3.23 -2.72
CA LEU A 165 8.12 3.33 -3.63
C LEU A 165 9.30 4.09 -3.02
N ILE A 166 9.06 5.26 -2.41
CA ILE A 166 10.11 6.06 -1.76
C ILE A 166 10.80 5.25 -0.66
N LEU A 167 10.01 4.55 0.15
CA LEU A 167 10.55 3.69 1.20
C LEU A 167 11.32 2.51 0.61
N SER A 168 10.78 1.84 -0.40
CA SER A 168 11.40 0.67 -1.02
C SER A 168 12.72 1.02 -1.71
N GLN A 169 12.77 2.09 -2.50
CA GLN A 169 13.98 2.53 -3.21
C GLN A 169 15.09 3.03 -2.29
N LYS A 170 14.75 3.46 -1.07
CA LYS A 170 15.73 3.89 -0.06
C LYS A 170 16.20 2.72 0.80
N VAL A 171 15.25 1.94 1.33
CA VAL A 171 15.50 0.99 2.42
C VAL A 171 15.99 -0.37 1.90
N ILE A 172 15.48 -0.84 0.76
CA ILE A 172 15.85 -2.15 0.21
C ILE A 172 17.32 -2.17 -0.22
N PRO A 173 17.81 -1.17 -1.00
CA PRO A 173 19.23 -1.13 -1.34
C PRO A 173 20.12 -0.94 -0.10
N PHE A 174 19.72 -0.09 0.85
CA PHE A 174 20.45 0.09 2.11
C PHE A 174 20.62 -1.23 2.90
N PHE A 175 19.58 -2.05 3.01
CA PHE A 175 19.69 -3.36 3.65
C PHE A 175 20.57 -4.34 2.86
N THR A 176 20.60 -4.20 1.54
CA THR A 176 21.43 -5.04 0.67
C THR A 176 22.91 -4.70 0.82
N GLU A 177 23.26 -3.41 0.82
CA GLU A 177 24.63 -2.91 1.03
C GLU A 177 25.18 -3.32 2.40
N GLY A 178 24.35 -3.25 3.45
CA GLY A 178 24.73 -3.71 4.78
C GLY A 178 24.96 -5.22 4.88
N LYS A 179 24.44 -6.01 3.93
CA LYS A 179 24.51 -7.49 3.96
C LYS A 179 25.56 -8.06 3.03
N ILE A 180 25.68 -7.52 1.82
CA ILE A 180 26.54 -8.07 0.75
C ILE A 180 27.76 -7.18 0.58
N LYS A 181 28.94 -7.70 0.96
CA LYS A 181 30.21 -7.00 0.77
C LYS A 181 30.43 -6.73 -0.73
N GLY A 182 30.77 -5.48 -1.06
CA GLY A 182 31.04 -5.05 -2.43
C GLY A 182 29.80 -4.72 -3.27
N TYR A 183 28.58 -4.92 -2.76
CA TYR A 183 27.39 -4.40 -3.41
C TYR A 183 27.25 -2.89 -3.14
N GLN A 184 27.06 -2.12 -4.20
CA GLN A 184 26.71 -0.70 -4.14
C GLN A 184 25.54 -0.44 -5.06
N SER A 185 24.49 0.20 -4.54
CA SER A 185 23.29 0.46 -5.32
C SER A 185 23.52 1.51 -6.39
N ASN A 186 23.45 1.12 -7.67
CA ASN A 186 23.49 2.05 -8.80
C ASN A 186 22.09 2.65 -9.08
N LYS A 187 21.60 3.49 -8.18
CA LYS A 187 20.28 4.14 -8.30
C LYS A 187 20.37 5.44 -9.10
N SER A 188 19.38 5.69 -9.97
CA SER A 188 19.21 6.95 -10.67
C SER A 188 18.83 8.08 -9.71
N ARG A 189 19.51 9.23 -9.81
CA ARG A 189 19.30 10.38 -8.92
C ARG A 189 17.88 10.92 -8.94
N TYR A 190 17.27 10.96 -10.13
CA TYR A 190 15.95 11.53 -10.37
C TYR A 190 14.91 10.44 -10.68
N PHE A 191 14.95 9.34 -9.94
CA PHE A 191 14.05 8.20 -10.19
C PHE A 191 12.57 8.53 -9.88
N LEU A 192 12.32 9.36 -8.87
CA LEU A 192 10.97 9.64 -8.38
C LEU A 192 10.22 10.69 -9.23
N GLU A 193 10.93 11.66 -9.82
CA GLU A 193 10.37 12.71 -10.67
C GLU A 193 9.56 12.17 -11.85
N PRO A 194 10.13 11.35 -12.77
CA PRO A 194 9.40 10.86 -13.92
C PRO A 194 8.24 9.95 -13.50
N ILE A 195 8.40 9.17 -12.42
CA ILE A 195 7.34 8.32 -11.90
C ILE A 195 6.19 9.18 -11.40
N PHE A 196 6.46 10.17 -10.55
CA PHE A 196 5.41 11.05 -10.04
C PHE A 196 4.72 11.81 -11.18
N GLY A 197 5.48 12.32 -12.16
CA GLY A 197 4.92 12.97 -13.35
C GLY A 197 3.97 12.04 -14.11
N LEU A 198 4.38 10.79 -14.37
CA LEU A 198 3.54 9.80 -15.04
C LEU A 198 2.32 9.40 -14.20
N LEU A 199 2.46 9.23 -12.89
CA LEU A 199 1.32 8.95 -12.01
C LEU A 199 0.35 10.12 -11.98
N MET A 200 0.83 11.36 -11.95
CA MET A 200 -0.01 12.56 -12.07
C MET A 200 -0.78 12.55 -13.39
N CYS A 201 -0.10 12.27 -14.51
CA CYS A 201 -0.76 12.08 -15.80
C CYS A 201 -1.83 10.98 -15.71
N LYS A 202 -1.52 9.82 -15.13
CA LYS A 202 -2.48 8.71 -14.96
C LYS A 202 -3.74 9.15 -14.20
N VAL A 203 -3.59 9.91 -13.11
CA VAL A 203 -4.72 10.40 -12.31
C VAL A 203 -5.54 11.47 -13.06
N VAL A 204 -4.89 12.34 -13.83
CA VAL A 204 -5.55 13.46 -14.53
C VAL A 204 -6.18 13.03 -15.86
N LEU A 205 -5.69 11.97 -16.52
CA LEU A 205 -6.24 11.52 -17.81
C LEU A 205 -7.73 11.17 -17.74
N GLN A 206 -8.21 10.66 -16.61
CA GLN A 206 -9.62 10.33 -16.43
C GLN A 206 -10.53 11.57 -16.47
N PRO A 207 -10.38 12.58 -15.58
CA PRO A 207 -11.27 13.74 -15.57
C PRO A 207 -11.20 14.61 -16.84
N VAL A 208 -10.12 14.53 -17.63
CA VAL A 208 -10.00 15.28 -18.90
C VAL A 208 -10.53 14.51 -20.12
N GLY A 209 -11.17 13.36 -19.92
CA GLY A 209 -11.77 12.57 -21.00
C GLY A 209 -10.78 11.81 -21.88
N LEU A 210 -9.54 11.62 -21.42
CA LEU A 210 -8.46 10.93 -22.15
C LEU A 210 -8.08 9.58 -21.50
N ALA A 211 -8.95 9.01 -20.68
CA ALA A 211 -8.73 7.74 -19.98
C ALA A 211 -8.32 6.59 -20.91
N THR A 212 -8.88 6.57 -22.13
CA THR A 212 -8.60 5.57 -23.17
C THR A 212 -7.12 5.49 -23.57
N TYR A 213 -6.36 6.59 -23.42
CA TYR A 213 -4.92 6.62 -23.72
C TYR A 213 -4.03 6.31 -22.51
N GLY A 214 -4.63 5.97 -21.36
CA GLY A 214 -3.91 5.68 -20.12
C GLY A 214 -2.86 4.57 -20.24
N PHE A 215 -3.06 3.63 -21.15
CA PHE A 215 -2.12 2.53 -21.39
C PHE A 215 -0.71 3.02 -21.80
N VAL A 216 -0.60 4.18 -22.46
CA VAL A 216 0.70 4.78 -22.82
C VAL A 216 1.47 5.16 -21.56
N VAL A 217 0.79 5.75 -20.58
CA VAL A 217 1.40 6.10 -19.29
C VAL A 217 1.81 4.82 -18.53
N ASP A 218 0.99 3.78 -18.60
CA ASP A 218 1.25 2.51 -17.93
C ASP A 218 2.47 1.77 -18.49
N VAL A 219 2.66 1.75 -19.82
CA VAL A 219 3.85 1.12 -20.41
C VAL A 219 5.14 1.90 -20.09
N LEU A 220 5.06 3.24 -19.97
CA LEU A 220 6.19 4.07 -19.56
C LEU A 220 6.53 3.84 -18.08
N LEU A 221 5.53 3.76 -17.21
CA LEU A 221 5.73 3.40 -15.79
C LEU A 221 6.36 2.01 -15.66
N PHE A 222 5.86 1.01 -16.40
CA PHE A 222 6.44 -0.32 -16.47
C PHE A 222 7.92 -0.28 -16.88
N ALA A 223 8.23 0.38 -18.00
CA ALA A 223 9.58 0.42 -18.56
C ALA A 223 10.58 1.12 -17.63
N ILE A 224 10.20 2.27 -17.05
CA ILE A 224 11.08 3.04 -16.15
C ILE A 224 11.34 2.28 -14.86
N ILE A 225 10.30 1.73 -14.23
CA ILE A 225 10.45 0.99 -12.96
C ILE A 225 11.25 -0.30 -13.19
N LEU A 226 10.95 -1.06 -14.25
CA LEU A 226 11.68 -2.29 -14.57
C LEU A 226 13.16 -2.00 -14.83
N ARG A 227 13.45 -0.99 -15.65
CA ARG A 227 14.83 -0.56 -15.95
C ARG A 227 15.56 -0.20 -14.67
N GLU A 228 14.92 0.54 -13.77
CA GLU A 228 15.55 0.95 -12.50
C GLU A 228 15.85 -0.25 -11.61
N ILE A 229 14.91 -1.19 -11.44
CA ILE A 229 15.12 -2.40 -10.63
C ILE A 229 16.26 -3.27 -11.21
N VAL A 230 16.31 -3.42 -12.54
CA VAL A 230 17.41 -4.15 -13.21
C VAL A 230 18.75 -3.45 -12.97
N LYS A 231 18.78 -2.11 -13.07
CA LYS A 231 19.98 -1.30 -12.84
C LYS A 231 20.53 -1.45 -11.42
N TRP A 232 19.67 -1.69 -10.43
CA TRP A 232 20.11 -1.92 -9.05
C TRP A 232 20.90 -3.22 -8.87
N GLN A 233 20.79 -4.20 -9.79
CA GLN A 233 21.53 -5.47 -9.72
C GLN A 233 21.38 -6.22 -8.38
N LEU A 234 20.14 -6.27 -7.86
CA LEU A 234 19.84 -6.89 -6.56
C LEU A 234 20.24 -8.39 -6.56
N PRO A 235 21.06 -8.85 -5.59
CA PRO A 235 21.59 -10.20 -5.58
C PRO A 235 20.60 -11.20 -4.97
N PHE A 236 19.50 -11.48 -5.67
CA PHE A 236 18.36 -12.30 -5.22
C PHE A 236 18.75 -13.60 -4.49
N PHE A 237 19.68 -14.36 -5.06
CA PHE A 237 20.05 -15.69 -4.55
C PHE A 237 21.18 -15.68 -3.50
N LYS A 238 21.70 -14.50 -3.13
CA LYS A 238 22.82 -14.37 -2.18
C LYS A 238 22.39 -13.85 -0.80
N VAL A 239 21.10 -13.64 -0.59
CA VAL A 239 20.54 -13.07 0.65
C VAL A 239 19.51 -14.00 1.28
N GLU A 240 19.27 -13.83 2.57
CA GLU A 240 18.23 -14.58 3.28
C GLU A 240 16.82 -14.22 2.82
N ALA A 241 15.85 -15.10 3.11
CA ALA A 241 14.47 -14.94 2.66
C ALA A 241 13.77 -13.69 3.12
N ILE A 242 14.15 -13.15 4.28
CA ILE A 242 13.60 -11.90 4.76
C ILE A 242 13.98 -10.69 3.89
N LEU A 243 15.04 -10.81 3.09
CA LEU A 243 15.52 -9.76 2.20
C LEU A 243 15.13 -10.03 0.74
N TRP A 244 15.25 -11.27 0.23
CA TRP A 244 14.83 -11.54 -1.16
C TRP A 244 13.32 -11.35 -1.35
N VAL A 245 12.49 -11.55 -0.32
CA VAL A 245 11.04 -11.28 -0.41
C VAL A 245 10.74 -9.81 -0.73
N LEU A 246 11.60 -8.89 -0.27
CA LEU A 246 11.48 -7.46 -0.57
C LEU A 246 11.83 -7.18 -2.02
N TYR A 247 12.79 -7.91 -2.58
CA TYR A 247 13.10 -7.84 -4.00
C TYR A 247 11.96 -8.42 -4.85
N LEU A 248 11.35 -9.52 -4.41
CA LEU A 248 10.16 -10.08 -5.05
C LEU A 248 9.01 -9.06 -5.03
N ALA A 249 8.81 -8.36 -3.91
CA ALA A 249 7.82 -7.31 -3.83
C ALA A 249 8.07 -6.18 -4.84
N LEU A 250 9.34 -5.76 -5.02
CA LEU A 250 9.70 -4.76 -6.02
C LEU A 250 9.31 -5.19 -7.45
N LEU A 251 9.45 -6.47 -7.79
CA LEU A 251 9.07 -6.99 -9.12
C LEU A 251 7.56 -6.89 -9.39
N TRP A 252 6.72 -6.88 -8.37
CA TRP A 252 5.29 -6.65 -8.55
C TRP A 252 4.93 -5.24 -8.99
N ALA A 253 5.77 -4.24 -8.72
CA ALA A 253 5.53 -2.87 -9.17
C ALA A 253 5.50 -2.75 -10.71
N PRO A 254 6.53 -3.14 -11.48
CA PRO A 254 6.45 -3.14 -12.93
C PRO A 254 5.39 -4.14 -13.43
N LEU A 255 5.28 -5.35 -12.85
CA LEU A 255 4.26 -6.32 -13.29
C LEU A 255 2.83 -5.77 -13.16
N GLY A 256 2.52 -5.03 -12.09
CA GLY A 256 1.23 -4.36 -11.95
C GLY A 256 0.96 -3.35 -13.07
N PHE A 257 1.95 -2.52 -13.43
CA PHE A 257 1.82 -1.59 -14.56
C PHE A 257 1.77 -2.28 -15.92
N LEU A 258 2.42 -3.44 -16.07
CA LEU A 258 2.26 -4.27 -17.26
C LEU A 258 0.80 -4.74 -17.39
N ILE A 259 0.18 -5.20 -16.30
CA ILE A 259 -1.23 -5.62 -16.31
C ILE A 259 -2.16 -4.42 -16.59
N PHE A 260 -1.86 -3.23 -16.05
CA PHE A 260 -2.58 -1.99 -16.41
C PHE A 260 -2.46 -1.66 -17.90
N PHE A 261 -1.25 -1.77 -18.47
CA PHE A 261 -1.03 -1.54 -19.89
C PHE A 261 -1.83 -2.54 -20.74
N LEU A 262 -1.79 -3.83 -20.40
CA LEU A 262 -2.53 -4.87 -21.12
C LEU A 262 -4.04 -4.64 -21.07
N ASP A 263 -4.58 -4.26 -19.90
CA ASP A 263 -6.00 -3.92 -19.75
C ASP A 263 -6.38 -2.70 -20.61
N GLY A 264 -5.62 -1.62 -20.51
CA GLY A 264 -5.89 -0.40 -21.28
C GLY A 264 -5.71 -0.58 -22.79
N LEU A 265 -4.72 -1.36 -23.23
CA LEU A 265 -4.51 -1.70 -24.64
C LEU A 265 -5.66 -2.58 -25.15
N ASN A 266 -6.10 -3.56 -24.36
CA ASN A 266 -7.28 -4.37 -24.66
C ASN A 266 -8.53 -3.50 -24.83
N GLN A 267 -8.75 -2.52 -23.95
CA GLN A 267 -9.86 -1.56 -24.08
C GLN A 267 -9.74 -0.68 -25.34
N TYR A 268 -8.54 -0.24 -25.69
CA TYR A 268 -8.30 0.57 -26.88
C TYR A 268 -8.53 -0.20 -28.19
N LEU A 269 -8.03 -1.44 -28.29
CA LEU A 269 -8.07 -2.23 -29.52
C LEU A 269 -9.43 -2.88 -29.79
N SER A 270 -10.18 -3.25 -28.74
CA SER A 270 -11.28 -4.22 -28.91
C SER A 270 -12.60 -3.62 -29.38
N GLY A 271 -12.72 -2.29 -29.54
CA GLY A 271 -13.86 -1.63 -30.18
C GLY A 271 -15.27 -1.97 -29.63
N GLY A 272 -15.39 -2.65 -28.48
CA GLY A 272 -16.66 -3.07 -27.88
C GLY A 272 -16.70 -4.46 -27.21
N VAL A 273 -15.82 -5.41 -27.54
CA VAL A 273 -15.77 -6.74 -26.87
C VAL A 273 -14.45 -6.90 -26.13
N THR A 274 -14.42 -6.43 -24.88
CA THR A 274 -13.20 -6.36 -24.08
C THR A 274 -13.12 -7.51 -23.08
N ILE A 275 -11.92 -8.09 -22.92
CA ILE A 275 -11.62 -8.90 -21.74
C ILE A 275 -11.68 -7.97 -20.52
N ASN A 276 -12.53 -8.27 -19.54
CA ASN A 276 -12.68 -7.49 -18.32
C ASN A 276 -11.65 -7.95 -17.28
N PHE A 277 -10.75 -7.05 -16.87
CA PHE A 277 -9.71 -7.37 -15.91
C PHE A 277 -10.17 -7.27 -14.45
N GLU A 278 -11.39 -6.78 -14.16
CA GLU A 278 -11.97 -6.61 -12.81
C GLU A 278 -10.95 -6.15 -11.77
N LYS A 279 -10.37 -4.97 -11.95
CA LYS A 279 -9.40 -4.40 -10.99
C LYS A 279 -8.20 -5.30 -10.67
N SER A 280 -7.89 -6.33 -11.47
CA SER A 280 -6.74 -7.21 -11.25
C SER A 280 -5.42 -6.43 -11.28
N HIS A 281 -5.34 -5.42 -12.16
CA HIS A 281 -4.20 -4.52 -12.28
C HIS A 281 -3.84 -3.80 -10.97
N ILE A 282 -4.84 -3.29 -10.22
CA ILE A 282 -4.61 -2.51 -8.99
C ILE A 282 -4.34 -3.45 -7.81
N HIS A 283 -4.94 -4.63 -7.81
CA HIS A 283 -4.68 -5.66 -6.81
C HIS A 283 -3.32 -6.32 -6.98
N ALA A 284 -2.77 -6.40 -8.20
CA ALA A 284 -1.40 -6.81 -8.42
C ALA A 284 -0.41 -5.89 -7.68
N LEU A 285 -0.66 -4.56 -7.69
CA LEU A 285 0.11 -3.61 -6.89
C LEU A 285 -0.23 -3.71 -5.39
N ALA A 286 -1.51 -3.70 -5.01
CA ALA A 286 -1.90 -3.66 -3.60
C ALA A 286 -1.50 -4.94 -2.82
N LEU A 287 -1.65 -6.10 -3.44
CA LEU A 287 -1.32 -7.39 -2.83
C LEU A 287 0.12 -7.78 -3.15
N GLY A 288 0.50 -7.76 -4.44
CA GLY A 288 1.81 -8.24 -4.88
C GLY A 288 2.92 -7.34 -4.37
N TYR A 289 2.75 -6.02 -4.48
CA TYR A 289 3.75 -5.08 -4.01
C TYR A 289 3.52 -4.67 -2.55
N PHE A 290 2.41 -3.98 -2.22
CA PHE A 290 2.27 -3.37 -0.90
C PHE A 290 2.13 -4.38 0.23
N THR A 291 1.34 -5.44 0.04
CA THR A 291 1.16 -6.47 1.08
C THR A 291 2.44 -7.28 1.27
N THR A 292 3.14 -7.66 0.20
CA THR A 292 4.45 -8.33 0.31
C THR A 292 5.47 -7.45 1.03
N ILE A 293 5.54 -6.15 0.72
CA ILE A 293 6.38 -5.20 1.47
C ILE A 293 5.97 -5.14 2.94
N ALA A 294 4.67 -5.03 3.24
CA ALA A 294 4.17 -4.92 4.60
C ALA A 294 4.53 -6.15 5.44
N VAL A 295 4.32 -7.35 4.90
CA VAL A 295 4.65 -8.62 5.58
C VAL A 295 6.17 -8.78 5.69
N GLY A 296 6.94 -8.48 4.63
CA GLY A 296 8.40 -8.60 4.64
C GLY A 296 9.07 -7.62 5.61
N PHE A 297 8.82 -6.33 5.47
CA PHE A 297 9.36 -5.32 6.39
C PHE A 297 8.79 -5.48 7.80
N GLY A 298 7.50 -5.71 7.96
CA GLY A 298 6.88 -5.91 9.26
C GLY A 298 7.55 -7.04 10.04
N SER A 299 7.75 -8.19 9.39
CA SER A 299 8.46 -9.33 9.99
C SER A 299 9.88 -8.96 10.42
N ARG A 300 10.62 -8.25 9.56
CA ARG A 300 12.00 -7.82 9.83
C ARG A 300 12.09 -6.83 10.98
N ILE A 301 11.19 -5.84 11.01
CA ILE A 301 11.14 -4.80 12.04
C ILE A 301 10.82 -5.42 13.39
N ILE A 302 9.81 -6.28 13.45
CA ILE A 302 9.41 -6.95 14.70
C ILE A 302 10.57 -7.79 15.24
N LEU A 303 11.22 -8.60 14.40
CA LEU A 303 12.40 -9.37 14.84
C LEU A 303 13.50 -8.45 15.39
N GLY A 304 13.82 -7.36 14.67
CA GLY A 304 14.84 -6.41 15.09
C GLY A 304 14.52 -5.70 16.40
N HIS A 305 13.26 -5.30 16.63
CA HIS A 305 12.84 -4.65 17.87
C HIS A 305 12.68 -5.62 19.04
N SER A 306 12.46 -6.90 18.76
CA SER A 306 12.43 -7.95 19.78
C SER A 306 13.81 -8.59 20.05
N GLY A 307 14.92 -7.97 19.61
CA GLY A 307 16.29 -8.48 19.84
C GLY A 307 16.64 -9.78 19.08
N ARG A 308 15.75 -10.24 18.19
CA ARG A 308 15.93 -11.47 17.41
C ARG A 308 16.73 -11.19 16.14
N LYS A 309 17.51 -12.18 15.69
CA LYS A 309 18.17 -12.10 14.37
C LYS A 309 17.10 -11.99 13.29
N PRO A 310 17.19 -11.02 12.35
CA PRO A 310 16.20 -10.84 11.30
C PRO A 310 16.41 -11.90 10.22
N VAL A 311 15.97 -13.12 10.48
CA VAL A 311 16.03 -14.25 9.56
C VAL A 311 14.63 -14.85 9.45
N ALA A 312 14.21 -15.16 8.22
CA ALA A 312 12.96 -15.83 7.96
C ALA A 312 13.16 -17.35 8.06
N ASP A 313 12.45 -17.98 8.99
CA ASP A 313 12.39 -19.44 9.13
C ASP A 313 11.39 -20.05 8.14
N ARG A 314 11.24 -21.38 8.16
CA ARG A 314 10.33 -22.10 7.25
C ARG A 314 8.88 -21.60 7.34
N TYR A 315 8.40 -21.27 8.53
CA TYR A 315 7.06 -20.71 8.73
C TYR A 315 6.91 -19.34 8.06
N THR A 316 7.89 -18.45 8.28
CA THR A 316 7.91 -17.13 7.67
C THR A 316 7.95 -17.21 6.14
N ILE A 317 8.76 -18.12 5.60
CA ILE A 317 8.82 -18.38 4.16
C ILE A 317 7.46 -18.91 3.65
N GLY A 318 6.79 -19.78 4.41
CA GLY A 318 5.43 -20.22 4.12
C GLY A 318 4.44 -19.06 4.04
N LEU A 319 4.52 -18.09 4.95
CA LEU A 319 3.71 -16.86 4.89
C LEU A 319 4.02 -16.02 3.65
N PHE A 320 5.29 -15.89 3.27
CA PHE A 320 5.67 -15.19 2.03
C PHE A 320 5.07 -15.88 0.80
N GLY A 321 5.11 -17.22 0.75
CA GLY A 321 4.45 -18.01 -0.29
C GLY A 321 2.93 -17.81 -0.29
N LEU A 322 2.30 -17.78 0.88
CA LEU A 322 0.86 -17.54 1.02
C LEU A 322 0.45 -16.16 0.47
N VAL A 323 1.27 -15.12 0.63
CA VAL A 323 1.05 -13.82 -0.03
C VAL A 323 1.02 -13.98 -1.55
N GLN A 324 1.95 -14.74 -2.14
CA GLN A 324 2.00 -14.91 -3.60
C GLN A 324 0.78 -15.70 -4.11
N VAL A 325 0.38 -16.76 -3.41
CA VAL A 325 -0.84 -17.51 -3.73
C VAL A 325 -2.06 -16.59 -3.69
N LEU A 326 -2.19 -15.78 -2.64
CA LEU A 326 -3.26 -14.78 -2.52
C LEU A 326 -3.30 -13.83 -3.72
N VAL A 327 -2.16 -13.31 -4.17
CA VAL A 327 -2.07 -12.38 -5.31
C VAL A 327 -2.53 -13.06 -6.59
N VAL A 328 -2.03 -14.26 -6.87
CA VAL A 328 -2.40 -15.04 -8.07
C VAL A 328 -3.88 -15.37 -8.06
N VAL A 329 -4.41 -15.83 -6.92
CA VAL A 329 -5.85 -16.10 -6.76
C VAL A 329 -6.67 -14.85 -7.00
N ARG A 330 -6.24 -13.67 -6.53
CA ARG A 330 -6.98 -12.42 -6.75
C ARG A 330 -6.96 -11.97 -8.20
N ILE A 331 -5.83 -12.07 -8.89
CA ILE A 331 -5.70 -11.71 -10.31
C ILE A 331 -6.53 -12.68 -11.17
N PHE A 332 -6.38 -13.99 -10.94
CA PHE A 332 -7.15 -14.99 -11.65
C PHE A 332 -8.65 -14.88 -11.35
N GLY A 333 -9.01 -14.62 -10.09
CA GLY A 333 -10.38 -14.35 -9.68
C GLY A 333 -11.01 -13.20 -10.46
N GLY A 334 -10.29 -12.08 -10.62
CA GLY A 334 -10.77 -10.96 -11.44
C GLY A 334 -10.96 -11.34 -12.90
N LEU A 335 -9.98 -12.03 -13.50
CA LEU A 335 -10.06 -12.49 -14.90
C LEU A 335 -11.14 -13.55 -15.14
N SER A 336 -11.51 -14.32 -14.12
CA SER A 336 -12.55 -15.36 -14.23
C SER A 336 -13.95 -14.79 -14.46
N VAL A 337 -14.15 -13.46 -14.34
CA VAL A 337 -15.40 -12.79 -14.75
C VAL A 337 -15.70 -12.97 -16.24
N ASN A 338 -14.67 -13.25 -17.06
CA ASN A 338 -14.81 -13.53 -18.49
C ASN A 338 -15.11 -15.01 -18.77
N LEU A 339 -15.13 -15.84 -17.73
CA LEU A 339 -15.47 -17.26 -17.77
C LEU A 339 -16.88 -17.43 -17.18
N ASP A 340 -17.13 -18.53 -16.47
CA ASP A 340 -18.38 -18.77 -15.78
C ASP A 340 -18.47 -17.94 -14.48
N ALA A 341 -19.61 -17.26 -14.29
CA ALA A 341 -19.88 -16.37 -13.16
C ALA A 341 -19.77 -17.06 -11.78
N SER A 342 -19.93 -18.38 -11.71
CA SER A 342 -19.80 -19.16 -10.47
C SER A 342 -18.36 -19.17 -9.91
N TRP A 343 -17.35 -19.13 -10.78
CA TRP A 343 -15.94 -19.11 -10.37
C TRP A 343 -15.53 -17.75 -9.81
N TYR A 344 -16.07 -16.67 -10.36
CA TYR A 344 -15.76 -15.30 -9.96
C TYR A 344 -16.02 -15.06 -8.48
N VAL A 345 -17.26 -15.27 -8.02
CA VAL A 345 -17.64 -15.01 -6.62
C VAL A 345 -16.84 -15.89 -5.66
N GLY A 346 -16.68 -17.19 -6.00
CA GLY A 346 -15.90 -18.12 -5.19
C GLY A 346 -14.45 -17.69 -5.03
N LEU A 347 -13.76 -17.33 -6.11
CA LEU A 347 -12.37 -16.90 -6.08
C LEU A 347 -12.18 -15.56 -5.36
N MET A 348 -13.14 -14.64 -5.47
CA MET A 348 -13.13 -13.38 -4.72
C MET A 348 -13.23 -13.62 -3.22
N LEU A 349 -14.15 -14.48 -2.77
CA LEU A 349 -14.27 -14.88 -1.36
C LEU A 349 -13.04 -15.64 -0.86
N ILE A 350 -12.47 -16.54 -1.67
CA ILE A 350 -11.22 -17.24 -1.35
C ILE A 350 -10.09 -16.22 -1.19
N SER A 351 -9.96 -15.23 -2.09
CA SER A 351 -8.92 -14.21 -1.98
C SER A 351 -9.05 -13.38 -0.69
N ALA A 352 -10.27 -12.95 -0.33
CA ALA A 352 -10.53 -12.24 0.92
C ALA A 352 -10.20 -13.09 2.15
N THR A 353 -10.54 -14.39 2.10
CA THR A 353 -10.26 -15.36 3.16
C THR A 353 -8.76 -15.64 3.31
N LEU A 354 -8.04 -15.83 2.20
CA LEU A 354 -6.59 -16.00 2.19
C LEU A 354 -5.88 -14.78 2.79
N TRP A 355 -6.36 -13.56 2.50
CA TRP A 355 -5.86 -12.34 3.12
C TRP A 355 -6.07 -12.35 4.64
N LEU A 356 -7.26 -12.74 5.11
CA LEU A 356 -7.53 -12.86 6.55
C LEU A 356 -6.63 -13.91 7.22
N VAL A 357 -6.56 -15.11 6.64
CA VAL A 357 -5.73 -16.22 7.15
C VAL A 357 -4.27 -15.80 7.24
N LEU A 358 -3.74 -15.17 6.19
CA LEU A 358 -2.37 -14.64 6.16
C LEU A 358 -2.11 -13.72 7.36
N PHE A 359 -2.94 -12.69 7.55
CA PHE A 359 -2.71 -11.71 8.61
C PHE A 359 -3.02 -12.25 10.01
N MET A 360 -3.91 -13.23 10.16
CA MET A 360 -4.13 -13.93 11.42
C MET A 360 -2.90 -14.76 11.80
N LEU A 361 -2.40 -15.59 10.88
CA LEU A 361 -1.20 -16.41 11.08
C LEU A 361 0.06 -15.56 11.30
N TRP A 362 0.20 -14.48 10.55
CA TRP A 362 1.30 -13.54 10.73
C TRP A 362 1.21 -12.83 12.09
N SER A 363 0.05 -12.28 12.46
CA SER A 363 -0.13 -11.57 13.72
C SER A 363 0.06 -12.47 14.93
N ALA A 364 -0.52 -13.68 14.91
CA ALA A 364 -0.42 -14.65 16.01
C ALA A 364 1.04 -14.97 16.38
N ARG A 365 1.94 -14.96 15.39
CA ARG A 365 3.37 -15.17 15.62
C ARG A 365 4.09 -13.88 15.98
N TYR A 366 4.02 -12.87 15.12
CA TYR A 366 4.88 -11.70 15.21
C TYR A 366 4.44 -10.71 16.29
N VAL A 367 3.13 -10.52 16.48
CA VAL A 367 2.64 -9.64 17.56
C VAL A 367 2.99 -10.25 18.91
N LYS A 368 2.86 -11.58 19.07
CA LYS A 368 3.26 -12.29 20.29
C LYS A 368 4.73 -12.06 20.63
N MET A 369 5.62 -12.08 19.64
CA MET A 369 7.06 -11.85 19.82
C MET A 369 7.40 -10.46 20.39
N LEU A 370 6.54 -9.46 20.23
CA LEU A 370 6.73 -8.12 20.81
C LEU A 370 6.50 -8.10 22.33
N PHE A 371 5.72 -9.05 22.85
CA PHE A 371 5.41 -9.17 24.28
C PHE A 371 6.28 -10.22 24.98
N GLU A 372 6.89 -11.13 24.23
CA GLU A 372 7.85 -12.11 24.75
C GLU A 372 9.21 -11.43 24.98
N ARG A 373 9.69 -11.39 26.23
CA ARG A 373 11.08 -11.01 26.52
C ARG A 373 12.03 -11.97 25.84
N TYR A 374 13.03 -11.43 25.14
CA TYR A 374 14.07 -12.26 24.55
C TYR A 374 14.97 -12.79 25.67
N PRO A 375 15.17 -14.11 25.81
CA PRO A 375 15.74 -14.73 27.02
C PRO A 375 17.26 -14.52 27.22
N TYR A 376 17.86 -13.49 26.62
CA TYR A 376 19.30 -13.20 26.73
C TYR A 376 19.61 -11.72 27.00
N GLU A 377 18.68 -10.98 27.62
CA GLU A 377 19.01 -9.74 28.34
C GLU A 377 19.33 -10.02 29.81
#